data_AF-A0AAD9YKF8-F1
#
_entry.id   AF-A0AAD9YKF8-F1
#
_cell.length_a   1.000
_cell.length_b   1.000
_cell.length_c   1.000
_cell.angle_alpha   90.00
_cell.angle_beta   90.00
_cell.angle_gamma   90.00
#
_symmetry.space_group_name_H-M   'P 1'
#
loop_
_entity.id
_entity.type
_entity.pdbx_description
1 polymer ?
#
loop_
_entity_poly.entity_id
_entity_poly.type
_entity_poly.pdbx_seq_one_letter_code
_entity_poly.pdbx_strand_id
1 'polypeptide(L)'
;MANLTLTIPLAPNHIHSSSKTLLGLPLELRTQIWRAALVSPPKHSLDHHADCHFRQNHTRTSIEPPAHLVLEPAVELVEPRLYPWDSPSQCRCVKRRGLNLLLASRQVHAEAAPLFWGENTFVFESSDEFTVAVGSKLREAYRRLLRSVYVGGFQEADKSLKTSLNVFTGEYLEQPIQRWCQFWGVLNQCRGLRELAIRPGVVRKHAVYLAKLRERLPELRRLEMTYVGKHKDRSCLYRRDWGSFRGWDHDVQRGVVFVRAAEEVELEKLRGIDAKGCKEMFRGFTTNFCVYVDRIVRESFLGCEDEEGQLDLFEGGVKVNDAQREFVVELPNGTETKIVFMGVPLSKETRVRLAMGRMERDRRLRAEGKRTPAEEKLYEEGRRRRELWKEMEADEETRARQRVLDGRRWRDEDRAEEERRAREAERAEVMRAADVARDERKIERKRGGKWGVVEGKDVVEEEPVEAVGKTRVIKAGVKEGKKAGRKKKGMGRKKGGVSEIEEGLGDLDWDSWDPSGDGW
;
A
#
# COMPACT_ATOMS: atom_id res chain seq x y z
N MET A 1 -38.98 -20.83 -19.74
CA MET A 1 -38.63 -19.40 -19.88
C MET A 1 -39.17 -18.95 -21.23
N ALA A 2 -40.26 -18.19 -21.25
CA ALA A 2 -40.84 -17.68 -22.49
C ALA A 2 -39.97 -16.53 -23.00
N ASN A 3 -39.45 -16.65 -24.22
CA ASN A 3 -38.66 -15.62 -24.88
C ASN A 3 -39.57 -14.41 -25.18
N LEU A 4 -39.47 -13.36 -24.36
CA LEU A 4 -40.06 -12.06 -24.68
C LEU A 4 -39.30 -11.47 -25.87
N THR A 5 -39.88 -11.65 -27.06
CA THR A 5 -39.42 -11.01 -28.29
C THR A 5 -40.19 -9.70 -28.44
N LEU A 6 -39.52 -8.57 -28.23
CA LEU A 6 -40.10 -7.24 -28.33
C LEU A 6 -39.98 -6.78 -29.79
N THR A 7 -40.99 -7.08 -30.61
CA THR A 7 -41.12 -6.54 -31.97
C THR A 7 -41.79 -5.17 -31.92
N ILE A 8 -41.01 -4.11 -32.10
CA ILE A 8 -41.52 -2.75 -32.29
C ILE A 8 -41.69 -2.54 -33.80
N PRO A 9 -42.93 -2.48 -34.34
CA PRO A 9 -43.13 -2.18 -35.75
C PRO A 9 -42.82 -0.70 -36.01
N LEU A 10 -41.76 -0.42 -36.76
CA LEU A 10 -41.48 0.92 -37.27
C LEU A 10 -42.29 1.16 -38.55
N ALA A 11 -42.88 2.35 -38.68
CA ALA A 11 -43.69 2.73 -39.82
C ALA A 11 -42.88 2.66 -41.14
N PRO A 12 -43.51 2.24 -42.27
CA PRO A 12 -42.83 1.93 -43.53
C PRO A 12 -42.09 3.10 -44.20
N ASN A 13 -42.21 4.33 -43.67
CA ASN A 13 -41.65 5.53 -44.27
C ASN A 13 -40.44 6.08 -43.50
N HIS A 14 -39.94 5.38 -42.47
CA HIS A 14 -38.77 5.78 -41.67
C HIS A 14 -37.46 5.08 -42.09
N ILE A 15 -37.45 4.40 -43.23
CA ILE A 15 -36.22 3.81 -43.76
C ILE A 15 -35.55 4.83 -44.68
N HIS A 16 -34.96 5.90 -44.13
CA HIS A 16 -33.85 6.62 -44.76
C HIS A 16 -33.09 7.44 -43.72
N SER A 17 -32.07 6.85 -43.10
CA SER A 17 -30.77 7.52 -43.10
C SER A 17 -29.70 6.49 -43.45
N SER A 18 -29.19 6.61 -44.67
CA SER A 18 -28.04 5.90 -45.19
C SER A 18 -26.76 6.41 -44.52
N SER A 19 -26.59 6.12 -43.24
CA SER A 19 -25.27 6.20 -42.62
C SER A 19 -25.05 4.92 -41.83
N LYS A 20 -23.82 4.42 -41.86
CA LYS A 20 -23.36 3.23 -41.14
C LYS A 20 -23.49 3.48 -39.63
N THR A 21 -24.70 3.44 -39.08
CA THR A 21 -24.92 3.61 -37.65
C THR A 21 -24.50 2.31 -36.98
N LEU A 22 -23.69 2.44 -35.92
CA LEU A 22 -23.26 1.29 -35.13
C LEU A 22 -24.50 0.48 -34.71
N LEU A 23 -24.54 -0.81 -35.07
CA LEU A 23 -25.65 -1.76 -34.82
C LEU A 23 -26.95 -1.50 -35.60
N GLY A 24 -27.04 -0.50 -36.48
CA GLY A 24 -28.28 -0.18 -37.19
C GLY A 24 -29.43 0.31 -36.29
N LEU A 25 -29.11 0.71 -35.05
CA LEU A 25 -30.10 1.12 -34.03
C LEU A 25 -30.24 2.66 -33.98
N PRO A 26 -31.44 3.18 -33.67
CA PRO A 26 -31.65 4.58 -33.32
C PRO A 26 -30.75 5.04 -32.16
N LEU A 27 -30.44 6.34 -32.10
CA LEU A 27 -29.57 6.90 -31.07
C LEU A 27 -30.09 6.63 -29.67
N GLU A 28 -31.40 6.70 -29.46
CA GLU A 28 -32.07 6.51 -28.17
C GLU A 28 -31.81 5.11 -27.61
N LEU A 29 -31.96 4.08 -28.45
CA LEU A 29 -31.66 2.69 -28.06
C LEU A 29 -30.17 2.52 -27.77
N ARG A 30 -29.29 3.14 -28.56
CA ARG A 30 -27.84 3.10 -28.32
C ARG A 30 -27.47 3.78 -27.01
N THR A 31 -28.06 4.93 -26.70
CA THR A 31 -27.91 5.61 -25.41
C THR A 31 -28.34 4.73 -24.24
N GLN A 32 -29.46 4.01 -24.35
CA GLN A 32 -29.89 3.06 -23.33
C GLN A 32 -28.89 1.91 -23.14
N ILE A 33 -28.36 1.35 -24.25
CA ILE A 33 -27.32 0.32 -24.22
C ILE A 33 -26.05 0.85 -23.53
N TRP A 34 -25.60 2.05 -23.88
CA TRP A 34 -24.43 2.69 -23.29
C TRP A 34 -24.62 2.95 -21.79
N ARG A 35 -25.77 3.45 -21.37
CA ARG A 35 -26.09 3.63 -19.95
C ARG A 35 -26.04 2.31 -19.20
N ALA A 36 -26.71 1.27 -19.70
CA ALA A 36 -26.72 -0.04 -19.08
C ALA A 36 -25.31 -0.67 -18.99
N ALA A 37 -24.44 -0.38 -19.95
CA ALA A 37 -23.09 -0.94 -19.99
C ALA A 37 -22.06 -0.16 -19.14
N LEU A 38 -22.21 1.17 -19.02
CA LEU A 38 -21.17 2.07 -18.50
C LEU A 38 -21.55 2.82 -17.23
N VAL A 39 -22.84 3.00 -16.95
CA VAL A 39 -23.31 3.68 -15.76
C VAL A 39 -23.45 2.64 -14.65
N SER A 40 -22.72 2.84 -13.56
CA SER A 40 -22.77 1.97 -12.39
C SER A 40 -22.95 2.79 -11.13
N PRO A 41 -23.53 2.20 -10.07
CA PRO A 41 -23.62 2.84 -8.77
C PRO A 41 -22.25 3.36 -8.28
N PRO A 42 -22.24 4.35 -7.36
CA PRO A 42 -21.01 4.84 -6.74
C PRO A 42 -20.16 3.71 -6.14
N LYS A 43 -18.83 3.87 -6.20
CA LYS A 43 -17.85 2.89 -5.70
C LYS A 43 -18.15 2.42 -4.26
N HIS A 44 -18.56 3.31 -3.37
CA HIS A 44 -18.84 2.96 -1.98
C HIS A 44 -20.12 2.13 -1.76
N SER A 45 -21.06 2.12 -2.71
CA SER A 45 -22.29 1.32 -2.62
C SER A 45 -22.19 -0.06 -3.27
N LEU A 46 -21.05 -0.37 -3.91
CA LEU A 46 -20.84 -1.64 -4.57
C LEU A 46 -20.40 -2.73 -3.59
N ASP A 47 -21.06 -3.89 -3.71
CA ASP A 47 -20.76 -5.11 -2.97
C ASP A 47 -19.69 -5.95 -3.65
N HIS A 48 -19.11 -6.89 -2.88
CA HIS A 48 -18.30 -7.93 -3.47
C HIS A 48 -19.14 -8.89 -4.32
N HIS A 49 -18.56 -9.42 -5.40
CA HIS A 49 -19.18 -10.51 -6.17
C HIS A 49 -19.24 -11.82 -5.35
N ALA A 50 -20.17 -12.71 -5.70
CA ALA A 50 -20.44 -13.97 -5.00
C ALA A 50 -19.24 -14.95 -4.95
N ASP A 51 -18.29 -14.76 -5.84
CA ASP A 51 -17.04 -15.51 -6.01
C ASP A 51 -15.82 -14.78 -5.44
N CYS A 52 -15.96 -13.53 -4.97
CA CYS A 52 -14.85 -12.79 -4.39
C CYS A 52 -14.40 -13.42 -3.06
N HIS A 53 -13.09 -13.60 -2.90
CA HIS A 53 -12.50 -14.11 -1.66
C HIS A 53 -12.77 -13.22 -0.43
N PHE A 54 -12.97 -11.90 -0.61
CA PHE A 54 -13.35 -11.00 0.49
C PHE A 54 -14.79 -11.20 0.97
N ARG A 55 -15.69 -11.65 0.08
CA ARG A 55 -17.08 -11.99 0.42
C ARG A 55 -17.17 -13.28 1.24
N GLN A 56 -16.12 -14.09 1.20
CA GLN A 56 -16.07 -15.34 1.94
C GLN A 56 -15.71 -15.02 3.40
N ASN A 57 -16.73 -14.82 4.23
CA ASN A 57 -16.58 -14.84 5.67
C ASN A 57 -16.27 -16.28 6.10
N HIS A 58 -15.08 -16.47 6.66
CA HIS A 58 -14.59 -17.76 7.14
C HIS A 58 -15.13 -18.11 8.53
N THR A 59 -15.70 -17.15 9.26
CA THR A 59 -16.17 -17.32 10.65
C THR A 59 -17.38 -16.46 10.99
N ARG A 60 -18.10 -16.82 12.06
CA ARG A 60 -19.20 -16.04 12.67
C ARG A 60 -18.73 -14.66 13.15
N THR A 61 -17.42 -14.49 13.36
CA THR A 61 -16.75 -13.32 13.94
C THR A 61 -15.99 -12.49 12.89
N SER A 62 -16.42 -12.51 11.62
CA SER A 62 -15.80 -11.73 10.55
C SER A 62 -16.83 -10.88 9.84
N ILE A 63 -16.55 -9.59 9.76
CA ILE A 63 -17.21 -8.61 8.91
C ILE A 63 -16.57 -8.62 7.52
N GLU A 64 -17.40 -8.54 6.49
CA GLU A 64 -16.94 -8.38 5.11
C GLU A 64 -16.44 -6.95 4.92
N PRO A 65 -15.17 -6.71 4.59
CA PRO A 65 -14.66 -5.35 4.40
C PRO A 65 -15.30 -4.70 3.17
N PRO A 66 -15.56 -3.39 3.17
CA PRO A 66 -16.17 -2.71 2.03
C PRO A 66 -15.35 -2.91 0.75
N ALA A 67 -16.01 -3.26 -0.35
CA ALA A 67 -15.31 -3.70 -1.55
C ALA A 67 -14.41 -2.62 -2.19
N HIS A 68 -14.74 -1.35 -1.95
CA HIS A 68 -13.98 -0.20 -2.44
C HIS A 68 -12.69 0.10 -1.66
N LEU A 69 -12.62 -0.31 -0.39
CA LEU A 69 -11.46 -0.09 0.49
C LEU A 69 -10.40 -1.18 0.34
N VAL A 70 -10.77 -2.34 -0.20
CA VAL A 70 -9.85 -3.46 -0.49
C VAL A 70 -9.47 -3.54 -1.98
N LEU A 71 -9.89 -2.54 -2.76
CA LEU A 71 -9.44 -2.34 -4.13
C LEU A 71 -8.00 -1.82 -4.11
N GLU A 72 -7.11 -2.41 -4.89
CA GLU A 72 -5.78 -1.85 -5.09
C GLU A 72 -5.91 -0.49 -5.80
N PRO A 73 -5.40 0.60 -5.21
CA PRO A 73 -5.40 1.90 -5.87
C PRO A 73 -4.61 1.79 -7.18
N ALA A 74 -5.22 2.24 -8.28
CA ALA A 74 -4.59 2.22 -9.61
C ALA A 74 -3.40 3.18 -9.73
N VAL A 75 -3.23 4.07 -8.74
CA VAL A 75 -2.13 4.99 -8.62
C VAL A 75 -1.27 4.50 -7.46
N GLU A 76 -0.14 3.86 -7.77
CA GLU A 76 0.88 3.56 -6.76
C GLU A 76 1.42 4.90 -6.22
N LEU A 77 0.86 5.37 -5.10
CA LEU A 77 1.38 6.56 -4.42
C LEU A 77 2.66 6.22 -3.62
N VAL A 78 2.89 4.94 -3.34
CA VAL A 78 4.06 4.36 -2.67
C VAL A 78 4.17 2.90 -3.15
N GLU A 79 5.38 2.40 -3.43
CA GLU A 79 5.60 0.97 -3.68
C GLU A 79 4.92 0.14 -2.59
N PRO A 80 3.98 -0.77 -2.93
CA PRO A 80 3.37 -1.60 -1.93
C PRO A 80 4.47 -2.43 -1.26
N ARG A 81 4.58 -2.36 0.08
CA ARG A 81 5.32 -3.35 0.85
C ARG A 81 4.59 -4.68 0.68
N LEU A 82 4.89 -5.38 -0.40
CA LEU A 82 4.40 -6.73 -0.66
C LEU A 82 5.13 -7.63 0.32
N TYR A 83 4.41 -8.08 1.36
CA TYR A 83 4.96 -9.10 2.23
C TYR A 83 4.92 -10.46 1.49
N PRO A 84 5.87 -11.38 1.73
CA PRO A 84 5.96 -12.66 1.01
C PRO A 84 4.71 -13.55 1.07
N TRP A 85 3.82 -13.29 2.04
CA TRP A 85 2.57 -14.02 2.25
C TRP A 85 1.33 -13.31 1.66
N ASP A 86 1.48 -12.10 1.12
CA ASP A 86 0.42 -11.43 0.39
C ASP A 86 0.34 -12.02 -1.02
N SER A 87 -0.36 -13.15 -1.18
CA SER A 87 -0.87 -13.49 -2.51
C SER A 87 -1.88 -12.39 -2.88
N PRO A 88 -1.66 -11.60 -3.95
CA PRO A 88 -2.49 -10.46 -4.26
C PRO A 88 -3.83 -10.94 -4.83
N SER A 89 -4.71 -11.43 -3.97
CA SER A 89 -6.11 -11.56 -4.31
C SER A 89 -6.69 -10.14 -4.32
N GLN A 90 -6.51 -9.46 -5.45
CA GLN A 90 -7.03 -8.12 -5.66
C GLN A 90 -8.55 -8.20 -5.70
N CYS A 91 -9.24 -7.42 -4.88
CA CYS A 91 -10.66 -7.18 -5.10
C CYS A 91 -10.80 -6.53 -6.48
N ARG A 92 -11.67 -7.06 -7.33
CA ARG A 92 -12.04 -6.44 -8.62
C ARG A 92 -13.51 -6.08 -8.68
N CYS A 93 -14.25 -6.29 -7.59
CA CYS A 93 -15.70 -6.15 -7.56
C CYS A 93 -16.17 -4.72 -7.83
N VAL A 94 -15.35 -3.75 -7.47
CA VAL A 94 -15.66 -2.32 -7.62
C VAL A 94 -15.00 -1.70 -8.85
N LYS A 95 -14.25 -2.49 -9.63
CA LYS A 95 -13.73 -2.02 -10.91
C LYS A 95 -14.91 -1.82 -11.85
N ARG A 96 -15.04 -0.61 -12.40
CA ARG A 96 -16.02 -0.32 -13.44
C ARG A 96 -15.79 -1.27 -14.62
N ARG A 97 -16.86 -1.94 -15.05
CA ARG A 97 -16.85 -2.84 -16.20
C ARG A 97 -17.18 -2.05 -17.46
N GLY A 98 -16.95 -2.65 -18.63
CA GLY A 98 -17.34 -2.05 -19.90
C GLY A 98 -16.47 -0.90 -20.38
N LEU A 99 -15.42 -0.46 -19.66
CA LEU A 99 -14.56 0.64 -20.10
C LEU A 99 -13.90 0.40 -21.47
N ASN A 100 -13.61 -0.86 -21.81
CA ASN A 100 -13.07 -1.23 -23.12
C ASN A 100 -14.00 -0.86 -24.28
N LEU A 101 -15.31 -0.68 -24.02
CA LEU A 101 -16.27 -0.20 -25.00
C LEU A 101 -15.90 1.19 -25.51
N LEU A 102 -15.38 2.07 -24.63
CA LEU A 102 -14.92 3.41 -25.01
C LEU A 102 -13.70 3.38 -25.95
N LEU A 103 -13.04 2.23 -26.09
CA LEU A 103 -11.89 2.01 -26.96
C LEU A 103 -12.27 1.28 -28.26
N ALA A 104 -13.51 0.79 -28.39
CA ALA A 104 -13.91 -0.07 -29.50
C ALA A 104 -13.98 0.68 -30.85
N SER A 105 -14.51 1.90 -30.87
CA SER A 105 -14.53 2.74 -32.07
C SER A 105 -14.69 4.22 -31.72
N ARG A 106 -14.35 5.11 -32.67
CA ARG A 106 -14.53 6.57 -32.52
C ARG A 106 -15.99 6.97 -32.33
N GLN A 107 -16.91 6.30 -33.02
CA GLN A 107 -18.35 6.57 -32.89
C GLN A 107 -18.85 6.17 -31.50
N VAL A 108 -18.54 4.95 -31.05
CA VAL A 108 -18.88 4.49 -29.70
C VAL A 108 -18.32 5.46 -28.66
N HIS A 109 -17.08 5.87 -28.83
CA HIS A 109 -16.44 6.82 -27.93
C HIS A 109 -17.21 8.15 -27.86
N ALA A 110 -17.54 8.74 -29.00
CA ALA A 110 -18.24 10.02 -29.07
C ALA A 110 -19.64 9.97 -28.42
N GLU A 111 -20.36 8.86 -28.59
CA GLU A 111 -21.71 8.69 -28.05
C GLU A 111 -21.70 8.30 -26.57
N ALA A 112 -20.77 7.44 -26.15
CA ALA A 112 -20.80 6.80 -24.84
C ALA A 112 -19.94 7.53 -23.78
N ALA A 113 -18.90 8.25 -24.17
CA ALA A 113 -18.04 8.97 -23.22
C ALA A 113 -18.81 10.06 -22.42
N PRO A 114 -19.68 10.89 -23.02
CA PRO A 114 -20.47 11.87 -22.26
C PRO A 114 -21.38 11.23 -21.22
N LEU A 115 -21.97 10.07 -21.53
CA LEU A 115 -22.80 9.31 -20.59
C LEU A 115 -21.94 8.75 -19.45
N PHE A 116 -20.79 8.17 -19.78
CA PHE A 116 -19.87 7.61 -18.80
C PHE A 116 -19.35 8.67 -17.82
N TRP A 117 -18.81 9.78 -18.32
CA TRP A 117 -18.25 10.83 -17.47
C TRP A 117 -19.34 11.69 -16.80
N GLY A 118 -20.52 11.76 -17.40
CA GLY A 118 -21.58 12.66 -16.96
C GLY A 118 -22.64 12.06 -16.05
N GLU A 119 -22.87 10.75 -16.09
CA GLU A 119 -23.91 10.10 -15.28
C GLU A 119 -23.33 9.26 -14.12
N ASN A 120 -22.02 9.06 -14.09
CA ASN A 120 -21.36 8.34 -13.01
C ASN A 120 -20.83 9.28 -11.92
N THR A 121 -20.97 8.87 -10.66
CA THR A 121 -20.29 9.48 -9.53
C THR A 121 -18.86 8.95 -9.40
N PHE A 122 -17.87 9.81 -9.56
CA PHE A 122 -16.45 9.45 -9.40
C PHE A 122 -16.03 9.66 -7.94
N VAL A 123 -15.67 8.55 -7.28
CA VAL A 123 -15.36 8.48 -5.85
C VAL A 123 -13.86 8.33 -5.68
N PHE A 124 -13.26 9.21 -4.88
CA PHE A 124 -11.85 9.23 -4.52
C PHE A 124 -11.71 9.17 -3.00
N GLU A 125 -10.75 8.41 -2.50
CA GLU A 125 -10.51 8.26 -1.06
C GLU A 125 -9.82 9.50 -0.48
N SER A 126 -8.99 10.18 -1.29
CA SER A 126 -8.27 11.40 -0.89
C SER A 126 -8.24 12.47 -1.98
N SER A 127 -7.99 13.71 -1.54
CA SER A 127 -7.69 14.89 -2.37
C SER A 127 -6.49 14.64 -3.31
N ASP A 128 -5.47 13.94 -2.81
CA ASP A 128 -4.28 13.55 -3.58
C ASP A 128 -4.63 12.56 -4.72
N GLU A 129 -5.45 11.53 -4.42
CA GLU A 129 -5.91 10.57 -5.44
C GLU A 129 -6.68 11.27 -6.55
N PHE A 130 -7.60 12.18 -6.19
CA PHE A 130 -8.31 13.01 -7.16
C PHE A 130 -7.35 13.84 -8.02
N THR A 131 -6.40 14.52 -7.38
CA THR A 131 -5.45 15.40 -8.04
C THR A 131 -4.63 14.65 -9.09
N VAL A 132 -4.15 13.45 -8.78
CA VAL A 132 -3.37 12.64 -9.74
C VAL A 132 -4.27 12.03 -10.81
N ALA A 133 -5.39 11.42 -10.43
CA ALA A 133 -6.27 10.73 -11.37
C ALA A 133 -6.91 11.69 -12.37
N VAL A 134 -7.37 12.85 -11.90
CA VAL A 134 -8.06 13.85 -12.74
C VAL A 134 -7.09 14.86 -13.32
N GLY A 135 -6.15 15.39 -12.52
CA GLY A 135 -5.20 16.40 -12.96
C GLY A 135 -4.13 15.85 -13.88
N SER A 136 -3.51 14.71 -13.55
CA SER A 136 -2.39 14.19 -14.35
C SER A 136 -2.80 13.15 -15.40
N LYS A 137 -3.79 12.30 -15.11
CA LYS A 137 -4.11 11.14 -15.97
C LYS A 137 -5.33 11.37 -16.87
N LEU A 138 -6.35 12.08 -16.40
CA LEU A 138 -7.53 12.36 -17.20
C LEU A 138 -7.24 13.46 -18.21
N ARG A 139 -7.58 13.22 -19.48
CA ARG A 139 -7.47 14.25 -20.53
C ARG A 139 -8.38 15.42 -20.22
N GLU A 140 -7.93 16.63 -20.53
CA GLU A 140 -8.65 17.87 -20.26
C GLU A 140 -10.08 17.87 -20.84
N ALA A 141 -10.26 17.32 -22.04
CA ALA A 141 -11.56 17.20 -22.70
C ALA A 141 -12.60 16.46 -21.84
N TYR A 142 -12.19 15.45 -21.06
CA TYR A 142 -13.10 14.69 -20.21
C TYR A 142 -13.31 15.34 -18.83
N ARG A 143 -12.39 16.19 -18.37
CA ARG A 143 -12.55 16.94 -17.10
C ARG A 143 -13.84 17.77 -17.14
N ARG A 144 -14.15 18.37 -18.28
CA ARG A 144 -15.37 19.16 -18.52
C ARG A 144 -16.66 18.33 -18.54
N LEU A 145 -16.55 17.02 -18.76
CA LEU A 145 -17.70 16.11 -18.78
C LEU A 145 -18.06 15.55 -17.41
N LEU A 146 -17.15 15.66 -16.42
CA LEU A 146 -17.41 15.23 -15.05
C LEU A 146 -18.55 16.04 -14.46
N ARG A 147 -19.59 15.35 -13.98
CA ARG A 147 -20.77 15.98 -13.33
C ARG A 147 -20.85 15.71 -11.84
N SER A 148 -20.44 14.53 -11.38
CA SER A 148 -20.55 14.14 -9.96
C SER A 148 -19.22 13.62 -9.43
N VAL A 149 -18.66 14.32 -8.46
CA VAL A 149 -17.38 13.97 -7.82
C VAL A 149 -17.58 13.86 -6.32
N TYR A 150 -17.04 12.79 -5.75
CA TYR A 150 -17.03 12.52 -4.34
C TYR A 150 -15.59 12.31 -3.89
N VAL A 151 -15.14 13.07 -2.90
CA VAL A 151 -13.81 12.99 -2.31
C VAL A 151 -13.97 12.82 -0.80
N GLY A 152 -13.89 11.57 -0.35
CA GLY A 152 -14.22 11.22 1.03
C GLY A 152 -13.91 9.78 1.41
N GLY A 153 -12.64 9.45 1.68
CA GLY A 153 -12.28 8.21 2.38
C GLY A 153 -12.42 8.31 3.91
N PHE A 154 -11.96 7.27 4.63
CA PHE A 154 -11.81 7.30 6.10
C PHE A 154 -10.42 7.78 6.55
N GLN A 155 -9.39 7.57 5.73
CA GLN A 155 -8.01 7.93 6.08
C GLN A 155 -7.79 9.43 5.96
N GLU A 156 -7.18 10.06 6.97
CA GLU A 156 -6.69 11.46 6.95
C GLU A 156 -5.45 11.65 6.05
N ALA A 157 -5.32 10.83 5.00
CA ALA A 157 -4.16 10.75 4.15
C ALA A 157 -4.08 11.91 3.15
N ASP A 158 -3.88 13.13 3.65
CA ASP A 158 -2.96 14.07 3.01
C ASP A 158 -1.54 13.52 3.20
N LYS A 159 -1.26 12.35 2.60
CA LYS A 159 0.09 11.79 2.53
C LYS A 159 0.94 12.88 1.88
N SER A 160 1.99 13.30 2.59
CA SER A 160 2.86 14.44 2.31
C SER A 160 3.74 14.27 1.06
N LEU A 161 3.21 13.62 0.02
CA LEU A 161 3.88 13.43 -1.25
C LEU A 161 3.97 14.79 -1.93
N LYS A 162 5.18 15.34 -1.90
CA LYS A 162 5.52 16.57 -2.58
C LYS A 162 5.72 16.30 -4.06
N THR A 163 5.35 17.26 -4.89
CA THR A 163 5.65 17.28 -6.31
C THR A 163 6.23 18.62 -6.69
N SER A 164 7.20 18.60 -7.60
CA SER A 164 7.69 19.78 -8.31
C SER A 164 6.95 20.01 -9.63
N LEU A 165 5.90 19.24 -9.93
CA LEU A 165 5.11 19.39 -11.14
C LEU A 165 3.74 19.97 -10.79
N ASN A 166 3.37 21.05 -11.47
CA ASN A 166 1.99 21.51 -11.51
C ASN A 166 1.17 20.52 -12.36
N VAL A 167 0.28 19.75 -11.74
CA VAL A 167 -0.47 18.70 -12.43
C VAL A 167 -1.52 19.24 -13.39
N PHE A 168 -1.89 20.52 -13.28
CA PHE A 168 -2.96 21.11 -14.05
C PHE A 168 -2.47 22.05 -15.16
N THR A 169 -1.27 22.66 -15.02
CA THR A 169 -0.57 23.39 -16.11
C THR A 169 0.51 22.55 -16.80
N GLY A 170 1.07 21.55 -16.12
CA GLY A 170 2.20 20.74 -16.61
C GLY A 170 3.57 21.37 -16.40
N GLU A 171 3.65 22.53 -15.75
CA GLU A 171 4.89 23.26 -15.52
C GLU A 171 5.64 22.80 -14.28
N TYR A 172 6.95 23.03 -14.25
CA TYR A 172 7.76 22.77 -13.07
C TYR A 172 7.65 23.93 -12.08
N LEU A 173 7.42 23.60 -10.81
CA LEU A 173 7.40 24.51 -9.68
C LEU A 173 8.81 24.66 -9.13
N GLU A 174 9.19 25.90 -8.78
CA GLU A 174 10.48 26.20 -8.16
C GLU A 174 10.67 25.46 -6.83
N GLN A 175 9.59 25.28 -6.07
CA GLN A 175 9.60 24.55 -4.80
C GLN A 175 8.58 23.39 -4.83
N PRO A 176 8.97 22.18 -4.39
CA PRO A 176 8.04 21.08 -4.30
C PRO A 176 6.93 21.34 -3.27
N ILE A 177 5.69 21.39 -3.74
CA ILE A 177 4.50 21.54 -2.89
C ILE A 177 3.84 20.20 -2.63
N GLN A 178 3.06 20.09 -1.54
CA GLN A 178 2.24 18.90 -1.34
C GLN A 178 1.22 18.78 -2.48
N ARG A 179 1.12 17.60 -3.11
CA ARG A 179 0.27 17.40 -4.29
C ARG A 179 -1.18 17.78 -4.03
N TRP A 180 -1.73 17.41 -2.88
CA TRP A 180 -3.12 17.71 -2.52
C TRP A 180 -3.42 19.22 -2.49
N CYS A 181 -2.42 20.10 -2.34
CA CYS A 181 -2.63 21.57 -2.45
C CYS A 181 -3.14 21.98 -3.84
N GLN A 182 -2.89 21.16 -4.87
CA GLN A 182 -3.34 21.41 -6.24
C GLN A 182 -4.78 20.94 -6.50
N PHE A 183 -5.44 20.34 -5.50
CA PHE A 183 -6.79 19.79 -5.59
C PHE A 183 -7.78 20.78 -6.20
N TRP A 184 -7.86 21.99 -5.67
CA TRP A 184 -8.82 22.99 -6.14
C TRP A 184 -8.49 23.51 -7.54
N GLY A 185 -7.20 23.60 -7.90
CA GLY A 185 -6.78 23.94 -9.27
C GLY A 185 -7.30 22.92 -10.29
N VAL A 186 -7.18 21.63 -9.97
CA VAL A 186 -7.74 20.55 -10.81
C VAL A 186 -9.27 20.57 -10.81
N LEU A 187 -9.90 20.81 -9.66
CA LEU A 187 -11.36 20.86 -9.55
C LEU A 187 -11.95 21.99 -10.40
N ASN A 188 -11.29 23.16 -10.46
CA ASN A 188 -11.72 24.30 -11.28
C ASN A 188 -11.72 24.00 -12.79
N GLN A 189 -10.96 23.00 -13.25
CA GLN A 189 -11.00 22.56 -14.65
C GLN A 189 -12.23 21.70 -14.97
N CYS A 190 -12.93 21.22 -13.94
CA CYS A 190 -14.15 20.43 -14.07
C CYS A 190 -15.38 21.34 -14.18
N ARG A 191 -15.41 22.25 -15.17
CA ARG A 191 -16.48 23.26 -15.32
C ARG A 191 -17.90 22.69 -15.46
N GLY A 192 -18.03 21.42 -15.82
CA GLY A 192 -19.31 20.72 -15.91
C GLY A 192 -19.87 20.24 -14.57
N LEU A 193 -19.12 20.36 -13.47
CA LEU A 193 -19.48 19.74 -12.19
C LEU A 193 -20.82 20.26 -11.65
N ARG A 194 -21.71 19.33 -11.30
CA ARG A 194 -23.06 19.58 -10.76
C ARG A 194 -23.20 19.13 -9.31
N GLU A 195 -22.49 18.06 -8.92
CA GLU A 195 -22.52 17.51 -7.58
C GLU A 195 -21.09 17.35 -7.07
N LEU A 196 -20.81 17.93 -5.91
CA LEU A 196 -19.53 17.86 -5.24
C LEU A 196 -19.76 17.39 -3.81
N ALA A 197 -19.11 16.30 -3.44
CA ALA A 197 -19.08 15.82 -2.07
C ALA A 197 -17.64 15.84 -1.58
N ILE A 198 -17.35 16.55 -0.50
CA ILE A 198 -15.99 16.76 0.02
C ILE A 198 -15.91 16.48 1.51
N ARG A 199 -14.77 15.92 1.93
CA ARG A 199 -14.44 15.81 3.34
C ARG A 199 -14.11 17.18 3.94
N PRO A 200 -14.48 17.44 5.21
CA PRO A 200 -14.14 18.69 5.90
C PRO A 200 -12.66 19.10 5.85
N GLY A 201 -11.72 18.15 5.91
CA GLY A 201 -10.28 18.46 5.90
C GLY A 201 -9.83 19.27 4.67
N VAL A 202 -10.48 19.05 3.51
CA VAL A 202 -10.22 19.78 2.26
C VAL A 202 -10.66 21.24 2.36
N VAL A 203 -11.74 21.51 3.11
CA VAL A 203 -12.28 22.84 3.34
C VAL A 203 -11.39 23.64 4.30
N ARG A 204 -10.95 23.02 5.41
CA ARG A 204 -10.15 23.70 6.46
C ARG A 204 -8.94 24.43 5.89
N LYS A 205 -8.24 23.79 4.96
CA LYS A 205 -6.95 24.28 4.43
C LYS A 205 -7.11 25.28 3.28
N HIS A 206 -8.32 25.40 2.71
CA HIS A 206 -8.57 26.15 1.47
C HIS A 206 -9.94 26.85 1.48
N ALA A 207 -10.32 27.44 2.61
CA ALA A 207 -11.60 28.12 2.77
C ALA A 207 -11.87 29.22 1.71
N VAL A 208 -10.81 29.90 1.24
CA VAL A 208 -10.89 30.90 0.15
C VAL A 208 -11.43 30.30 -1.14
N TYR A 209 -11.03 29.07 -1.47
CA TYR A 209 -11.51 28.37 -2.66
C TYR A 209 -12.99 28.01 -2.56
N LEU A 210 -13.46 27.68 -1.35
CA LEU A 210 -14.86 27.41 -1.08
C LEU A 210 -15.72 28.67 -1.15
N ALA A 211 -15.22 29.80 -0.62
CA ALA A 211 -15.91 31.10 -0.71
C ALA A 211 -16.14 31.51 -2.18
N LYS A 212 -15.17 31.27 -3.06
CA LYS A 212 -15.27 31.53 -4.52
C LYS A 212 -15.82 30.35 -5.34
N LEU A 213 -16.43 29.35 -4.69
CA LEU A 213 -16.80 28.10 -5.37
C LEU A 213 -17.80 28.31 -6.51
N ARG A 214 -18.81 29.17 -6.32
CA ARG A 214 -19.85 29.42 -7.33
C ARG A 214 -19.36 30.18 -8.55
N GLU A 215 -18.43 31.10 -8.35
CA GLU A 215 -17.78 31.82 -9.46
C GLU A 215 -16.98 30.85 -10.33
N ARG A 216 -16.34 29.86 -9.70
CA ARG A 216 -15.47 28.89 -10.37
C ARG A 216 -16.22 27.71 -10.98
N LEU A 217 -17.32 27.28 -10.34
CA LEU A 217 -18.16 26.16 -10.75
C LEU A 217 -19.64 26.61 -10.84
N PRO A 218 -20.03 27.32 -11.90
CA PRO A 218 -21.37 27.88 -12.03
C PRO A 218 -22.46 26.81 -12.21
N GLU A 219 -22.10 25.63 -12.73
CA GLU A 219 -23.02 24.51 -12.93
C GLU A 219 -23.28 23.70 -11.65
N LEU A 220 -22.62 24.03 -10.53
CA LEU A 220 -22.74 23.29 -9.29
C LEU A 220 -24.13 23.50 -8.68
N ARG A 221 -24.84 22.38 -8.50
CA ARG A 221 -26.20 22.34 -7.95
C ARG A 221 -26.23 21.84 -6.52
N ARG A 222 -25.33 20.93 -6.17
CA ARG A 222 -25.29 20.26 -4.87
C ARG A 222 -23.87 20.20 -4.32
N LEU A 223 -23.71 20.65 -3.08
CA LEU A 223 -22.47 20.53 -2.32
C LEU A 223 -22.78 19.75 -1.04
N GLU A 224 -22.05 18.65 -0.82
CA GLU A 224 -22.15 17.86 0.40
C GLU A 224 -20.84 17.94 1.18
N MET A 225 -20.95 18.17 2.48
CA MET A 225 -19.88 17.89 3.43
C MET A 225 -20.05 16.47 3.95
N THR A 226 -19.02 15.64 3.78
CA THR A 226 -19.14 14.20 4.04
C THR A 226 -18.27 13.76 5.21
N TYR A 227 -18.89 13.05 6.14
CA TYR A 227 -18.24 12.33 7.22
C TYR A 227 -18.10 10.86 6.84
N VAL A 228 -16.91 10.30 7.02
CA VAL A 228 -16.68 8.85 6.95
C VAL A 228 -16.01 8.39 8.24
N GLY A 229 -16.83 7.85 9.13
CA GLY A 229 -16.42 7.28 10.41
C GLY A 229 -15.90 5.85 10.29
N LYS A 230 -15.05 5.47 11.23
CA LYS A 230 -14.47 4.13 11.35
C LYS A 230 -14.67 3.64 12.78
N HIS A 231 -15.32 2.50 12.94
CA HIS A 231 -15.63 1.88 14.23
C HIS A 231 -15.03 0.48 14.26
N LYS A 232 -14.09 0.26 15.17
CA LYS A 232 -13.33 -1.00 15.28
C LYS A 232 -13.73 -1.75 16.54
N ASP A 233 -13.98 -3.03 16.39
CA ASP A 233 -14.18 -3.97 17.49
C ASP A 233 -12.87 -4.16 18.27
N ARG A 234 -12.92 -3.97 19.60
CA ARG A 234 -11.76 -4.17 20.49
C ARG A 234 -11.55 -5.64 20.87
N SER A 235 -12.61 -6.47 20.86
CA SER A 235 -12.56 -7.91 21.15
C SER A 235 -11.81 -8.69 20.07
N CYS A 236 -11.73 -8.11 18.86
CA CYS A 236 -10.78 -8.52 17.84
C CYS A 236 -9.34 -8.19 18.27
N LEU A 237 -8.83 -8.97 19.23
CA LEU A 237 -7.40 -9.06 19.51
C LEU A 237 -6.69 -9.27 18.18
N TYR A 238 -5.53 -8.63 18.02
CA TYR A 238 -4.65 -8.69 16.86
C TYR A 238 -4.10 -10.11 16.63
N ARG A 239 -4.97 -11.11 16.48
CA ARG A 239 -4.61 -12.31 15.75
C ARG A 239 -4.66 -11.88 14.30
N ARG A 240 -3.50 -11.89 13.66
CA ARG A 240 -3.39 -11.93 12.21
C ARG A 240 -4.21 -13.12 11.74
N ASP A 241 -5.50 -12.92 11.55
CA ASP A 241 -6.34 -13.89 10.86
C ASP A 241 -5.70 -14.05 9.48
N TRP A 242 -5.36 -15.29 9.18
CA TRP A 242 -4.44 -15.76 8.14
C TRP A 242 -4.96 -15.53 6.71
N GLY A 243 -5.30 -14.29 6.37
CA GLY A 243 -5.76 -13.87 5.06
C GLY A 243 -5.17 -12.50 4.72
N SER A 244 -4.45 -12.44 3.61
CA SER A 244 -3.82 -11.26 3.04
C SER A 244 -4.76 -10.05 3.01
N PHE A 245 -4.41 -9.01 3.77
CA PHE A 245 -4.84 -7.65 3.49
C PHE A 245 -3.56 -6.86 3.26
N ARG A 246 -3.36 -6.39 2.03
CA ARG A 246 -2.22 -5.54 1.66
C ARG A 246 -2.11 -4.41 2.68
N GLY A 247 -0.90 -4.27 3.25
CA GLY A 247 -0.53 -3.30 4.27
C GLY A 247 -0.50 -1.86 3.78
N TRP A 248 -1.64 -1.32 3.34
CA TRP A 248 -1.84 0.11 3.19
C TRP A 248 -2.56 0.75 4.37
N ASP A 249 -3.16 -0.05 5.26
CA ASP A 249 -3.45 0.39 6.61
C ASP A 249 -3.78 -0.77 7.55
N HIS A 250 -3.42 -0.65 8.84
CA HIS A 250 -3.82 -1.59 9.89
C HIS A 250 -5.33 -1.52 10.22
N ASP A 251 -6.08 -0.80 9.39
CA ASP A 251 -7.36 -0.19 9.71
C ASP A 251 -8.53 -0.73 8.90
N VAL A 252 -8.28 -1.43 7.79
CA VAL A 252 -9.32 -2.13 7.01
C VAL A 252 -9.27 -3.61 7.38
N GLN A 253 -9.86 -3.96 8.52
CA GLN A 253 -9.86 -5.31 9.08
C GLN A 253 -11.27 -5.90 9.14
N ARG A 254 -11.38 -7.23 9.28
CA ARG A 254 -12.63 -8.00 9.40
C ARG A 254 -13.42 -7.76 10.71
N GLY A 255 -13.10 -6.70 11.45
CA GLY A 255 -13.79 -6.26 12.67
C GLY A 255 -13.96 -4.74 12.68
N VAL A 256 -14.16 -4.15 11.50
CA VAL A 256 -14.30 -2.70 11.34
C VAL A 256 -15.55 -2.42 10.51
N VAL A 257 -16.41 -1.58 11.06
CA VAL A 257 -17.56 -0.98 10.36
C VAL A 257 -17.20 0.44 9.99
N PHE A 258 -17.50 0.83 8.76
CA PHE A 258 -17.35 2.18 8.28
C PHE A 258 -18.73 2.81 8.13
N VAL A 259 -18.82 4.11 8.38
CA VAL A 259 -20.09 4.84 8.32
C VAL A 259 -19.91 6.09 7.50
N ARG A 260 -20.72 6.26 6.47
CA ARG A 260 -20.83 7.52 5.72
C ARG A 260 -22.06 8.28 6.21
N ALA A 261 -21.88 9.56 6.49
CA ALA A 261 -22.97 10.52 6.63
C ALA A 261 -22.64 11.77 5.82
N ALA A 262 -23.66 12.54 5.44
CA ALA A 262 -23.47 13.76 4.69
C ALA A 262 -24.45 14.84 5.15
N GLU A 263 -23.96 16.08 5.15
CA GLU A 263 -24.77 17.28 5.31
C GLU A 263 -24.72 18.06 3.99
N GLU A 264 -25.89 18.43 3.48
CA GLU A 264 -25.98 19.25 2.28
C GLU A 264 -25.75 20.72 2.67
N VAL A 265 -24.81 21.35 1.99
CA VAL A 265 -24.51 22.78 2.17
C VAL A 265 -25.33 23.56 1.16
N GLU A 266 -26.22 24.41 1.66
CA GLU A 266 -26.98 25.32 0.81
C GLU A 266 -26.04 26.30 0.10
N LEU A 267 -25.94 26.16 -1.21
CA LEU A 267 -25.07 26.98 -2.04
C LEU A 267 -25.45 28.47 -2.04
N GLU A 268 -26.70 28.82 -1.71
CA GLU A 268 -27.12 30.21 -1.54
C GLU A 268 -26.49 30.84 -0.30
N LYS A 269 -26.33 30.08 0.79
CA LYS A 269 -25.68 30.57 2.01
C LYS A 269 -24.23 30.94 1.75
N LEU A 270 -23.55 30.28 0.79
CA LEU A 270 -22.18 30.61 0.42
C LEU A 270 -22.02 31.96 -0.31
N ARG A 271 -23.10 32.59 -0.80
CA ARG A 271 -23.00 33.90 -1.47
C ARG A 271 -22.65 34.98 -0.45
N GLY A 272 -21.50 35.63 -0.65
CA GLY A 272 -21.03 36.71 0.22
C GLY A 272 -20.39 36.24 1.53
N ILE A 273 -20.22 34.92 1.72
CA ILE A 273 -19.43 34.38 2.83
C ILE A 273 -17.95 34.53 2.49
N ASP A 274 -17.19 35.08 3.43
CA ASP A 274 -15.74 35.17 3.35
C ASP A 274 -15.05 33.85 3.78
N ALA A 275 -13.72 33.82 3.69
CA ALA A 275 -12.95 32.66 4.12
C ALA A 275 -13.15 32.33 5.61
N LYS A 276 -13.48 33.33 6.46
CA LYS A 276 -13.73 33.14 7.89
C LYS A 276 -15.06 32.42 8.13
N GLY A 277 -16.14 32.82 7.47
CA GLY A 277 -17.43 32.14 7.55
C GLY A 277 -17.37 30.70 7.02
N CYS A 278 -16.59 30.45 5.97
CA CYS A 278 -16.32 29.07 5.51
C CYS A 278 -15.60 28.22 6.57
N LYS A 279 -14.64 28.81 7.33
CA LYS A 279 -13.97 28.13 8.45
C LYS A 279 -14.92 27.86 9.61
N GLU A 280 -15.85 28.77 9.89
CA GLU A 280 -16.88 28.60 10.93
C GLU A 280 -17.89 27.51 10.57
N MET A 281 -18.36 27.46 9.31
CA MET A 281 -19.17 26.37 8.78
C MET A 281 -18.44 25.02 8.90
N PHE A 282 -17.15 24.98 8.55
CA PHE A 282 -16.32 23.81 8.76
C PHE A 282 -16.27 23.39 10.24
N ARG A 283 -16.03 24.34 11.15
CA ARG A 283 -16.01 24.07 12.59
C ARG A 283 -17.34 23.48 13.04
N GLY A 284 -18.45 24.11 12.68
CA GLY A 284 -19.80 23.63 13.00
C GLY A 284 -20.06 22.20 12.53
N PHE A 285 -19.69 21.87 11.29
CA PHE A 285 -19.78 20.50 10.79
C PHE A 285 -18.95 19.52 11.64
N THR A 286 -17.69 19.87 11.93
CA THR A 286 -16.79 18.97 12.67
C THR A 286 -17.14 18.81 14.15
N THR A 287 -17.59 19.87 14.82
CA THR A 287 -17.87 19.86 16.26
C THR A 287 -19.29 19.44 16.59
N ASN A 288 -20.24 19.67 15.67
CA ASN A 288 -21.65 19.36 15.90
C ASN A 288 -22.05 18.14 15.08
N PHE A 289 -22.10 18.26 13.74
CA PHE A 289 -22.60 17.19 12.87
C PHE A 289 -21.83 15.88 13.03
N CYS A 290 -20.50 15.90 12.89
CA CYS A 290 -19.68 14.69 13.02
C CYS A 290 -19.80 14.05 14.41
N VAL A 291 -19.85 14.86 15.47
CA VAL A 291 -19.94 14.38 16.85
C VAL A 291 -21.30 13.76 17.12
N TYR A 292 -22.39 14.39 16.65
CA TYR A 292 -23.73 13.84 16.77
C TYR A 292 -23.89 12.54 15.99
N VAL A 293 -23.39 12.47 14.75
CA VAL A 293 -23.42 11.25 13.96
C VAL A 293 -22.62 10.14 14.63
N ASP A 294 -21.37 10.40 15.05
CA ASP A 294 -20.53 9.40 15.72
C ASP A 294 -21.19 8.88 17.00
N ARG A 295 -21.79 9.77 17.80
CA ARG A 295 -22.53 9.40 19.00
C ARG A 295 -23.75 8.52 18.69
N ILE A 296 -24.61 8.94 17.76
CA ILE A 296 -25.80 8.18 17.34
C ILE A 296 -25.40 6.80 16.82
N VAL A 297 -24.35 6.73 15.99
CA VAL A 297 -23.85 5.46 15.47
C VAL A 297 -23.43 4.52 16.59
N ARG A 298 -22.64 5.01 17.56
CA ARG A 298 -22.17 4.20 18.68
C ARG A 298 -23.31 3.74 19.59
N GLU A 299 -24.15 4.66 20.04
CA GLU A 299 -25.20 4.39 21.03
C GLU A 299 -26.40 3.63 20.40
N SER A 300 -26.88 4.08 19.23
CA SER A 300 -28.15 3.58 18.67
C SER A 300 -27.99 2.33 17.79
N PHE A 301 -26.84 2.18 17.11
CA PHE A 301 -26.65 1.16 16.08
C PHE A 301 -25.62 0.09 16.44
N LEU A 302 -24.51 0.48 17.08
CA LEU A 302 -23.41 -0.42 17.41
C LEU A 302 -23.47 -0.93 18.86
N GLY A 303 -24.43 -0.47 19.66
CA GLY A 303 -24.68 -0.98 21.02
C GLY A 303 -23.60 -0.61 22.04
N CYS A 304 -22.91 0.51 21.85
CA CYS A 304 -21.91 1.01 22.79
C CYS A 304 -22.60 1.82 23.90
N GLU A 305 -22.75 1.23 25.09
CA GLU A 305 -23.34 1.91 26.26
C GLU A 305 -22.28 2.51 27.22
N ASP A 306 -21.03 2.03 27.16
CA ASP A 306 -20.00 2.38 28.16
C ASP A 306 -19.09 3.56 27.76
N GLU A 307 -18.72 4.39 28.75
CA GLU A 307 -17.72 5.48 28.63
C GLU A 307 -16.33 4.97 28.18
N GLU A 308 -16.04 3.68 28.39
CA GLU A 308 -14.78 3.04 27.97
C GLU A 308 -14.72 2.75 26.45
N GLY A 309 -15.84 2.91 25.74
CA GLY A 309 -15.91 2.80 24.28
C GLY A 309 -15.62 1.39 23.74
N GLN A 310 -16.01 0.34 24.47
CA GLN A 310 -15.88 -1.03 23.99
C GLN A 310 -17.00 -1.35 23.00
N LEU A 311 -16.61 -1.68 21.77
CA LEU A 311 -17.51 -2.11 20.71
C LEU A 311 -17.38 -3.62 20.54
N ASP A 312 -18.50 -4.32 20.65
CA ASP A 312 -18.65 -5.70 20.20
C ASP A 312 -19.53 -5.72 18.95
N LEU A 313 -18.91 -5.99 17.80
CA LEU A 313 -19.60 -5.97 16.52
C LEU A 313 -20.22 -7.33 16.15
N PHE A 314 -20.07 -8.35 16.99
CA PHE A 314 -20.46 -9.74 16.72
C PHE A 314 -21.51 -10.29 17.67
N GLU A 315 -21.72 -9.66 18.82
CA GLU A 315 -22.77 -9.96 19.79
C GLU A 315 -24.08 -9.19 19.55
N GLY A 316 -25.12 -9.52 20.31
CA GLY A 316 -26.53 -9.21 20.04
C GLY A 316 -26.97 -7.74 20.10
N GLY A 317 -26.03 -6.79 20.21
CA GLY A 317 -26.32 -5.35 20.30
C GLY A 317 -26.31 -4.60 18.95
N VAL A 318 -25.74 -5.18 17.89
CA VAL A 318 -25.62 -4.51 16.59
C VAL A 318 -26.93 -4.59 15.80
N LYS A 319 -27.54 -3.44 15.51
CA LYS A 319 -28.81 -3.36 14.74
C LYS A 319 -28.61 -3.30 13.22
N VAL A 320 -27.37 -3.33 12.75
CA VAL A 320 -27.02 -3.15 11.33
C VAL A 320 -26.60 -4.47 10.70
N ASN A 321 -27.05 -4.72 9.47
CA ASN A 321 -26.64 -5.89 8.70
C ASN A 321 -26.61 -5.61 7.19
N ASP A 322 -26.21 -6.61 6.40
CA ASP A 322 -26.09 -6.47 4.95
C ASP A 322 -27.40 -6.16 4.21
N ALA A 323 -28.56 -6.50 4.78
CA ALA A 323 -29.88 -6.22 4.22
C ALA A 323 -30.37 -4.80 4.52
N GLN A 324 -29.96 -4.22 5.66
CA GLN A 324 -30.31 -2.86 6.05
C GLN A 324 -29.06 -2.07 6.43
N ARG A 325 -28.56 -1.30 5.46
CA ARG A 325 -27.33 -0.50 5.57
C ARG A 325 -27.58 1.00 5.61
N GLU A 326 -28.78 1.42 5.26
CA GLU A 326 -29.14 2.82 5.14
C GLU A 326 -30.20 3.17 6.17
N PHE A 327 -29.96 4.25 6.90
CA PHE A 327 -30.86 4.75 7.94
C PHE A 327 -30.98 6.26 7.82
N VAL A 328 -32.17 6.79 8.03
CA VAL A 328 -32.38 8.23 8.22
C VAL A 328 -32.48 8.46 9.71
N VAL A 329 -31.71 9.41 10.23
CA VAL A 329 -31.71 9.75 11.66
C VAL A 329 -31.93 11.24 11.83
N GLU A 330 -32.68 11.59 12.86
CA GLU A 330 -32.80 12.96 13.34
C GLU A 330 -31.61 13.28 14.24
N LEU A 331 -30.91 14.35 13.93
CA LEU A 331 -29.83 14.88 14.74
C LEU A 331 -30.40 15.76 15.87
N PRO A 332 -29.64 16.00 16.96
CA PRO A 332 -30.10 16.82 18.09
C PRO A 332 -30.47 18.27 17.73
N ASN A 333 -29.99 18.79 16.61
CA ASN A 333 -30.34 20.10 16.06
C ASN A 333 -31.66 20.08 15.25
N GLY A 334 -32.36 18.95 15.18
CA GLY A 334 -33.60 18.76 14.44
C GLY A 334 -33.42 18.50 12.94
N THR A 335 -32.18 18.39 12.44
CA THR A 335 -31.94 18.08 11.02
C THR A 335 -31.89 16.58 10.79
N GLU A 336 -32.46 16.11 9.70
CA GLU A 336 -32.34 14.71 9.29
C GLU A 336 -31.08 14.49 8.47
N THR A 337 -30.39 13.37 8.70
CA THR A 337 -29.28 12.94 7.85
C THR A 337 -29.38 11.46 7.51
N LYS A 338 -28.89 11.10 6.32
CA LYS A 338 -28.78 9.72 5.86
C LYS A 338 -27.44 9.14 6.29
N ILE A 339 -27.50 8.10 7.10
CA ILE A 339 -26.37 7.28 7.51
C ILE A 339 -26.31 6.03 6.62
N VAL A 340 -25.16 5.78 6.01
CA VAL A 340 -24.88 4.61 5.20
C VAL A 340 -23.73 3.82 5.81
N PHE A 341 -24.04 2.62 6.28
CA PHE A 341 -23.08 1.69 6.82
C PHE A 341 -22.39 0.88 5.71
N MET A 342 -21.08 0.73 5.84
CA MET A 342 -20.22 0.02 4.90
C MET A 342 -19.40 -0.99 5.68
N GLY A 343 -19.32 -2.22 5.17
CA GLY A 343 -18.63 -3.29 5.87
C GLY A 343 -19.37 -3.67 7.14
N VAL A 344 -20.51 -4.33 6.97
CA VAL A 344 -21.46 -4.63 8.03
C VAL A 344 -21.52 -6.15 8.30
N PRO A 345 -21.96 -6.58 9.49
CA PRO A 345 -22.21 -7.99 9.75
C PRO A 345 -23.23 -8.57 8.75
N LEU A 346 -23.04 -9.83 8.37
CA LEU A 346 -24.01 -10.52 7.51
C LEU A 346 -25.23 -10.95 8.33
N SER A 347 -26.42 -10.68 7.79
CA SER A 347 -27.68 -11.22 8.27
C SER A 347 -27.64 -12.75 8.35
N LYS A 348 -28.46 -13.33 9.24
CA LYS A 348 -28.58 -14.79 9.38
C LYS A 348 -28.97 -15.42 8.04
N GLU A 349 -29.89 -14.80 7.30
CA GLU A 349 -30.35 -15.27 6.00
C GLU A 349 -29.23 -15.29 4.95
N THR A 350 -28.46 -14.20 4.82
CA THR A 350 -27.32 -14.18 3.89
C THR A 350 -26.28 -15.22 4.27
N ARG A 351 -25.99 -15.42 5.55
CA ARG A 351 -25.05 -16.46 6.01
C ARG A 351 -25.51 -17.86 5.59
N VAL A 352 -26.77 -18.21 5.81
CA VAL A 352 -27.34 -19.50 5.42
C VAL A 352 -27.28 -19.67 3.91
N ARG A 353 -27.72 -18.66 3.15
CA ARG A 353 -27.69 -18.68 1.68
C ARG A 353 -26.28 -18.87 1.12
N LEU A 354 -25.28 -18.16 1.66
CA LEU A 354 -23.88 -18.31 1.24
C LEU A 354 -23.32 -19.69 1.63
N ALA A 355 -23.69 -20.24 2.79
CA ALA A 355 -23.29 -21.57 3.21
C ALA A 355 -23.85 -22.64 2.26
N MET A 356 -25.15 -22.58 1.93
CA MET A 356 -25.79 -23.47 0.98
C MET A 356 -25.16 -23.37 -0.42
N GLY A 357 -24.93 -22.14 -0.91
CA GLY A 357 -24.26 -21.92 -2.18
C GLY A 357 -22.81 -22.42 -2.23
N ARG A 358 -22.11 -22.49 -1.09
CA ARG A 358 -20.79 -23.15 -1.00
C ARG A 358 -20.92 -24.66 -1.09
N MET A 359 -21.81 -25.26 -0.29
CA MET A 359 -22.03 -26.71 -0.32
C MET A 359 -22.39 -27.21 -1.73
N GLU A 360 -23.23 -26.47 -2.45
CA GLU A 360 -23.61 -26.83 -3.82
C GLU A 360 -22.44 -26.72 -4.81
N ARG A 361 -21.62 -25.67 -4.71
CA ARG A 361 -20.41 -25.53 -5.54
C ARG A 361 -19.41 -26.63 -5.25
N ASP A 362 -19.17 -26.95 -3.98
CA ASP A 362 -18.24 -28.00 -3.57
C ASP A 362 -18.75 -29.38 -4.02
N ARG A 363 -20.06 -29.63 -3.92
CA ARG A 363 -20.70 -30.84 -4.45
C ARG A 363 -20.49 -30.95 -5.95
N ARG A 364 -20.68 -29.86 -6.70
CA ARG A 364 -20.46 -29.83 -8.16
C ARG A 364 -19.00 -30.08 -8.52
N LEU A 365 -18.05 -29.43 -7.83
CA LEU A 365 -16.62 -29.65 -8.06
C LEU A 365 -16.21 -31.10 -7.81
N ARG A 366 -16.69 -31.69 -6.71
CA ARG A 366 -16.45 -33.12 -6.41
C ARG A 366 -17.08 -34.04 -7.46
N ALA A 367 -18.28 -33.72 -7.94
CA ALA A 367 -18.92 -34.47 -9.03
C ALA A 367 -18.12 -34.39 -10.34
N GLU A 368 -17.46 -33.25 -10.61
CA GLU A 368 -16.54 -33.07 -11.73
C GLU A 368 -15.14 -33.69 -11.49
N GLY A 369 -14.91 -34.35 -10.35
CA GLY A 369 -13.61 -34.91 -9.96
C GLY A 369 -12.55 -33.85 -9.62
N LYS A 370 -12.95 -32.59 -9.47
CA LYS A 370 -12.07 -31.47 -9.11
C LYS A 370 -12.04 -31.30 -7.59
N ARG A 371 -10.89 -30.85 -7.10
CA ARG A 371 -10.71 -30.52 -5.67
C ARG A 371 -11.50 -29.27 -5.33
N THR A 372 -12.07 -29.25 -4.13
CA THR A 372 -12.62 -28.00 -3.59
C THR A 372 -11.50 -27.03 -3.24
N PRO A 373 -11.75 -25.71 -3.18
CA PRO A 373 -10.73 -24.74 -2.77
C PRO A 373 -10.10 -25.04 -1.41
N ALA A 374 -10.87 -25.61 -0.48
CA ALA A 374 -10.36 -26.03 0.83
C ALA A 374 -9.41 -27.23 0.72
N GLU A 375 -9.76 -28.24 -0.09
CA GLU A 375 -8.90 -29.39 -0.36
C GLU A 375 -7.62 -29.00 -1.12
N GLU A 376 -7.72 -28.05 -2.06
CA GLU A 376 -6.58 -27.50 -2.78
C GLU A 376 -5.62 -26.76 -1.83
N LYS A 377 -6.15 -25.92 -0.94
CA LYS A 377 -5.33 -25.23 0.07
C LYS A 377 -4.60 -26.21 0.99
N LEU A 378 -5.27 -27.25 1.48
CA LEU A 378 -4.64 -28.29 2.29
C LEU A 378 -3.53 -29.03 1.53
N TYR A 379 -3.76 -29.30 0.23
CA TYR A 379 -2.76 -29.91 -0.62
C TYR A 379 -1.53 -29.01 -0.83
N GLU A 380 -1.73 -27.72 -1.09
CA GLU A 380 -0.65 -26.74 -1.22
C GLU A 380 0.12 -26.56 0.08
N GLU A 381 -0.55 -26.47 1.23
CA GLU A 381 0.09 -26.40 2.54
C GLU A 381 0.93 -27.65 2.82
N GLY A 382 0.41 -28.83 2.48
CA GLY A 382 1.18 -30.08 2.55
C GLY A 382 2.37 -30.12 1.60
N ARG A 383 2.26 -29.50 0.41
CA ARG A 383 3.38 -29.33 -0.52
C ARG A 383 4.45 -28.41 0.07
N ARG A 384 4.06 -27.24 0.57
CA ARG A 384 4.96 -26.26 1.21
C ARG A 384 5.67 -26.84 2.43
N ARG A 385 4.97 -27.60 3.28
CA ARG A 385 5.61 -28.28 4.43
C ARG A 385 6.68 -29.27 3.98
N ARG A 386 6.43 -30.02 2.90
CA ARG A 386 7.43 -30.94 2.33
C ARG A 386 8.62 -30.20 1.73
N GLU A 387 8.39 -29.07 1.06
CA GLU A 387 9.46 -28.21 0.54
C GLU A 387 10.32 -27.65 1.67
N LEU A 388 9.70 -27.10 2.73
CA LEU A 388 10.41 -26.60 3.92
C LEU A 388 11.18 -27.71 4.64
N TRP A 389 10.61 -28.91 4.75
CA TRP A 389 11.31 -30.04 5.35
C TRP A 389 12.58 -30.40 4.56
N LYS A 390 12.47 -30.46 3.22
CA LYS A 390 13.63 -30.70 2.34
C LYS A 390 14.69 -29.61 2.46
N GLU A 391 14.28 -28.35 2.60
CA GLU A 391 15.21 -27.23 2.79
C GLU A 391 15.93 -27.33 4.15
N MET A 392 15.21 -27.64 5.23
CA MET A 392 15.84 -27.88 6.54
C MET A 392 16.81 -29.07 6.52
N GLU A 393 16.45 -30.16 5.83
CA GLU A 393 17.31 -31.34 5.68
C GLU A 393 18.58 -31.01 4.87
N ALA A 394 18.44 -30.24 3.78
CA ALA A 394 19.58 -29.75 3.01
C ALA A 394 20.47 -28.81 3.83
N ASP A 395 19.89 -27.91 4.62
CA ASP A 395 20.61 -27.02 5.53
C ASP A 395 21.38 -27.80 6.61
N GLU A 396 20.76 -28.84 7.17
CA GLU A 396 21.39 -29.71 8.15
C GLU A 396 22.55 -30.51 7.54
N GLU A 397 22.39 -31.03 6.32
CA GLU A 397 23.46 -31.69 5.58
C GLU A 397 24.61 -30.71 5.30
N THR A 398 24.30 -29.47 4.94
CA THR A 398 25.30 -28.42 4.69
C THR A 398 26.05 -28.08 5.98
N ARG A 399 25.36 -27.96 7.12
CA ARG A 399 25.99 -27.76 8.44
C ARG A 399 26.81 -28.96 8.89
N ALA A 400 26.39 -30.18 8.57
CA ALA A 400 27.15 -31.39 8.86
C ALA A 400 28.45 -31.42 8.05
N ARG A 401 28.38 -31.12 6.74
CA ARG A 401 29.56 -30.98 5.87
C ARG A 401 30.51 -29.90 6.38
N GLN A 402 29.98 -28.75 6.80
CA GLN A 402 30.79 -27.67 7.36
C GLN A 402 31.49 -28.11 8.66
N ARG A 403 30.79 -28.79 9.58
CA ARG A 403 31.39 -29.35 10.80
C ARG A 403 32.53 -30.34 10.50
N VAL A 404 32.38 -31.17 9.48
CA VAL A 404 33.44 -32.10 9.05
C VAL A 404 34.66 -31.34 8.51
N LEU A 405 34.44 -30.29 7.71
CA LEU A 405 35.52 -29.45 7.17
C LEU A 405 36.24 -28.67 8.27
N ASP A 406 35.49 -28.07 9.19
CA ASP A 406 36.04 -27.34 10.33
C ASP A 406 36.82 -28.28 11.26
N GLY A 407 36.31 -29.49 11.50
CA GLY A 407 37.03 -30.52 12.25
C GLY A 407 38.31 -31.02 11.55
N ARG A 408 38.36 -31.02 10.20
CA ARG A 408 39.62 -31.28 9.47
C ARG A 408 40.61 -30.13 9.63
N ARG A 409 40.16 -28.88 9.46
CA ARG A 409 41.00 -27.69 9.67
C ARG A 409 41.60 -27.65 11.06
N TRP A 410 40.82 -27.93 12.08
CA TRP A 410 41.30 -27.95 13.46
C TRP A 410 42.41 -28.99 13.68
N ARG A 411 42.26 -30.20 13.10
CA ARG A 411 43.32 -31.23 13.16
C ARG A 411 44.58 -30.83 12.40
N ASP A 412 44.44 -30.13 11.28
CA ASP A 412 45.59 -29.64 10.50
C ASP A 412 46.31 -28.49 11.24
N GLU A 413 45.55 -27.60 11.89
CA GLU A 413 46.08 -26.52 12.75
C GLU A 413 46.80 -27.08 13.98
N ASP A 414 46.23 -28.08 14.65
CA ASP A 414 46.82 -28.75 15.81
C ASP A 414 48.15 -29.44 15.42
N ARG A 415 48.18 -30.15 14.29
CA ARG A 415 49.41 -30.75 13.74
C ARG A 415 50.46 -29.69 13.40
N ALA A 416 50.06 -28.58 12.78
CA ALA A 416 50.98 -27.49 12.47
C ALA A 416 51.52 -26.82 13.74
N GLU A 417 50.71 -26.73 14.80
CA GLU A 417 51.14 -26.21 16.09
C GLU A 417 52.10 -27.18 16.80
N GLU A 418 51.85 -28.48 16.76
CA GLU A 418 52.78 -29.51 17.24
C GLU A 418 54.12 -29.47 16.48
N GLU A 419 54.09 -29.36 15.15
CA GLU A 419 55.30 -29.18 14.34
C GLU A 419 56.05 -27.91 14.71
N ARG A 420 55.34 -26.81 15.00
CA ARG A 420 55.96 -25.55 15.46
C ARG A 420 56.62 -25.74 16.83
N ARG A 421 55.96 -26.41 17.78
CA ARG A 421 56.53 -26.73 19.10
C ARG A 421 57.75 -27.64 18.97
N ALA A 422 57.72 -28.62 18.08
CA ALA A 422 58.86 -29.50 17.80
C ALA A 422 60.06 -28.71 17.25
N ARG A 423 59.84 -27.81 16.28
CA ARG A 423 60.89 -26.93 15.73
C ARG A 423 61.43 -25.95 16.78
N GLU A 424 60.59 -25.44 17.67
CA GLU A 424 61.02 -24.57 18.78
C GLU A 424 61.84 -25.35 19.81
N ALA A 425 61.44 -26.58 20.13
CA ALA A 425 62.21 -27.46 21.02
C ALA A 425 63.58 -27.84 20.42
N GLU A 426 63.62 -28.16 19.12
CA GLU A 426 64.85 -28.43 18.38
C GLU A 426 65.77 -27.20 18.38
N ARG A 427 65.24 -26.00 18.12
CA ARG A 427 65.99 -24.74 18.23
C ARG A 427 66.51 -24.49 19.64
N ALA A 428 65.72 -24.78 20.67
CA ALA A 428 66.13 -24.64 22.06
C ALA A 428 67.21 -25.66 22.45
N GLU A 429 67.19 -26.86 21.86
CA GLU A 429 68.24 -27.86 22.03
C GLU A 429 69.54 -27.45 21.32
N VAL A 430 69.46 -26.96 20.09
CA VAL A 430 70.61 -26.39 19.36
C VAL A 430 71.20 -25.19 20.11
N MET A 431 70.37 -24.30 20.67
CA MET A 431 70.83 -23.19 21.50
C MET A 431 71.53 -23.67 22.78
N ARG A 432 70.97 -24.67 23.47
CA ARG A 432 71.62 -25.27 24.65
C ARG A 432 72.95 -25.91 24.30
N ALA A 433 73.04 -26.62 23.18
CA ALA A 433 74.29 -27.20 22.69
C ALA A 433 75.32 -26.11 22.31
N ALA A 434 74.88 -25.00 21.71
CA ALA A 434 75.73 -23.87 21.39
C ALA A 434 76.25 -23.15 22.64
N ASP A 435 75.43 -23.03 23.69
CA ASP A 435 75.85 -22.46 24.98
C ASP A 435 76.85 -23.38 25.70
N VAL A 436 76.62 -24.69 25.70
CA VAL A 436 77.60 -25.68 26.21
C VAL A 436 78.92 -25.58 25.45
N ALA A 437 78.89 -25.54 24.12
CA ALA A 437 80.11 -25.39 23.30
C ALA A 437 80.81 -24.03 23.53
N ARG A 438 80.06 -22.96 23.82
CA ARG A 438 80.62 -21.64 24.15
C ARG A 438 81.28 -21.65 25.53
N ASP A 439 80.70 -22.37 26.49
CA ASP A 439 81.27 -22.54 27.82
C ASP A 439 82.49 -23.48 27.80
N GLU A 440 82.49 -24.52 26.98
CA GLU A 440 83.67 -25.34 26.69
C GLU A 440 84.80 -24.53 26.07
N ARG A 441 84.51 -23.68 25.07
CA ARG A 441 85.53 -22.75 24.51
C ARG A 441 86.04 -21.74 25.54
N LYS A 442 85.23 -21.34 26.52
CA LYS A 442 85.69 -20.49 27.65
C LYS A 442 86.57 -21.29 28.63
N ILE A 443 86.31 -22.58 28.81
CA ILE A 443 87.12 -23.47 29.64
C ILE A 443 88.46 -23.79 28.94
N GLU A 444 88.47 -24.02 27.64
CA GLU A 444 89.69 -24.22 26.84
C GLU A 444 90.56 -22.96 26.78
N ARG A 445 89.96 -21.77 26.60
CA ARG A 445 90.69 -20.49 26.70
C ARG A 445 91.26 -20.21 28.10
N LYS A 446 90.78 -20.88 29.14
CA LYS A 446 91.33 -20.82 30.51
C LYS A 446 92.36 -21.91 30.83
N ARG A 447 92.52 -22.94 29.99
CA ARG A 447 93.46 -24.05 30.22
C ARG A 447 94.59 -24.17 29.18
N GLY A 448 94.56 -23.40 28.10
CA GLY A 448 95.49 -23.57 26.97
C GLY A 448 96.48 -22.43 26.73
N GLY A 449 96.97 -21.76 27.76
CA GLY A 449 98.11 -20.84 27.65
C GLY A 449 99.45 -21.59 27.66
N LYS A 450 99.72 -22.45 26.67
CA LYS A 450 101.08 -22.84 26.27
C LYS A 450 101.07 -23.59 24.95
N TRP A 451 101.79 -23.03 24.00
CA TRP A 451 101.99 -23.49 22.63
C TRP A 451 102.72 -24.83 22.56
N GLY A 452 102.35 -25.62 21.54
CA GLY A 452 103.12 -26.74 21.01
C GLY A 452 102.77 -26.90 19.53
N VAL A 453 103.76 -26.66 18.69
CA VAL A 453 103.79 -26.64 17.22
C VAL A 453 103.68 -28.06 16.63
N VAL A 454 103.17 -28.20 15.39
CA VAL A 454 103.72 -28.99 14.25
C VAL A 454 102.62 -29.64 13.36
N GLU A 455 102.60 -29.14 12.12
CA GLU A 455 102.41 -29.76 10.78
C GLU A 455 101.31 -30.78 10.45
N GLY A 456 100.58 -30.49 9.36
CA GLY A 456 100.64 -31.34 8.16
C GLY A 456 99.33 -31.86 7.54
N LYS A 457 98.96 -31.29 6.37
CA LYS A 457 98.35 -31.93 5.15
C LYS A 457 96.95 -32.56 5.28
N ASP A 458 96.03 -32.55 4.31
CA ASP A 458 95.97 -32.17 2.88
C ASP A 458 94.46 -32.26 2.45
N VAL A 459 94.07 -31.59 1.34
CA VAL A 459 93.06 -32.01 0.32
C VAL A 459 91.56 -31.96 0.71
N VAL A 460 90.57 -31.48 -0.07
CA VAL A 460 90.39 -30.97 -1.45
C VAL A 460 88.99 -30.32 -1.57
N GLU A 461 88.88 -29.29 -2.43
CA GLU A 461 87.81 -28.86 -3.39
C GLU A 461 86.31 -29.12 -3.05
N GLU A 462 85.32 -28.31 -3.44
CA GLU A 462 85.11 -27.64 -4.73
C GLU A 462 83.88 -26.70 -4.61
N GLU A 463 83.94 -25.51 -5.22
CA GLU A 463 82.73 -24.77 -5.62
C GLU A 463 82.07 -25.47 -6.83
N PRO A 464 80.82 -25.14 -7.23
CA PRO A 464 80.75 -24.11 -8.26
C PRO A 464 79.52 -23.17 -8.19
N VAL A 465 79.82 -21.94 -8.59
CA VAL A 465 79.01 -20.92 -9.26
C VAL A 465 78.57 -21.50 -10.63
N GLU A 466 77.37 -21.34 -11.20
CA GLU A 466 76.86 -20.10 -11.81
C GLU A 466 75.48 -20.30 -12.51
N ALA A 467 74.74 -19.19 -12.61
CA ALA A 467 73.97 -18.67 -13.75
C ALA A 467 72.65 -19.27 -14.33
N VAL A 468 71.62 -18.41 -14.21
CA VAL A 468 70.83 -17.74 -15.29
C VAL A 468 69.76 -18.52 -16.09
N GLY A 469 68.52 -17.99 -16.06
CA GLY A 469 67.53 -18.24 -17.11
C GLY A 469 66.13 -17.67 -16.84
N LYS A 470 65.87 -16.45 -17.30
CA LYS A 470 64.57 -15.74 -17.27
C LYS A 470 63.54 -16.40 -18.21
N THR A 471 62.25 -16.41 -17.84
CA THR A 471 61.17 -15.84 -18.69
C THR A 471 59.87 -15.56 -17.93
N ARG A 472 59.32 -14.37 -18.19
CA ARG A 472 57.97 -13.88 -17.81
C ARG A 472 56.92 -14.39 -18.80
N VAL A 473 55.69 -14.67 -18.33
CA VAL A 473 54.43 -14.30 -19.02
C VAL A 473 53.34 -13.98 -17.97
N ILE A 474 52.51 -13.00 -18.32
CA ILE A 474 51.52 -12.24 -17.53
C ILE A 474 50.10 -12.81 -17.72
N LYS A 475 49.27 -12.80 -16.66
CA LYS A 475 47.84 -12.30 -16.63
C LYS A 475 47.24 -12.62 -15.25
N ALA A 476 47.00 -11.61 -14.41
CA ALA A 476 45.77 -10.80 -14.30
C ALA A 476 44.65 -11.51 -13.51
N GLY A 477 44.25 -10.93 -12.37
CA GLY A 477 43.12 -11.45 -11.58
C GLY A 477 42.99 -10.82 -10.19
N VAL A 478 42.55 -9.57 -10.16
CA VAL A 478 41.94 -8.78 -9.08
C VAL A 478 41.42 -9.58 -7.86
N LYS A 479 41.80 -9.16 -6.64
CA LYS A 479 40.94 -9.27 -5.44
C LYS A 479 41.29 -8.20 -4.40
N GLU A 480 40.36 -7.28 -4.21
CA GLU A 480 40.35 -6.28 -3.13
C GLU A 480 40.31 -6.95 -1.76
N GLY A 481 41.26 -6.57 -0.90
CA GLY A 481 41.28 -6.95 0.50
C GLY A 481 40.41 -6.02 1.34
N LYS A 482 39.30 -6.54 1.88
CA LYS A 482 38.64 -5.97 3.06
C LYS A 482 39.52 -6.22 4.30
N LYS A 483 40.12 -5.16 4.86
CA LYS A 483 40.66 -5.16 6.24
C LYS A 483 39.58 -4.64 7.19
N ALA A 484 39.07 -5.50 8.06
CA ALA A 484 38.31 -5.11 9.24
C ALA A 484 39.29 -4.74 10.36
N GLY A 485 39.45 -3.44 10.60
CA GLY A 485 40.19 -2.89 11.74
C GLY A 485 39.23 -2.51 12.86
N ARG A 486 39.22 -3.30 13.93
CA ARG A 486 38.48 -3.06 15.18
C ARG A 486 39.23 -2.00 16.01
N LYS A 487 38.59 -0.87 16.34
CA LYS A 487 39.04 0.03 17.42
C LYS A 487 37.84 0.45 18.29
N LYS A 488 37.94 0.12 19.57
CA LYS A 488 37.11 0.64 20.66
C LYS A 488 37.36 2.15 20.82
N LYS A 489 36.30 2.92 21.05
CA LYS A 489 36.32 4.06 21.99
C LYS A 489 34.90 4.32 22.49
N GLY A 490 34.74 4.27 23.81
CA GLY A 490 33.54 4.72 24.50
C GLY A 490 33.50 6.24 24.62
N MET A 491 32.29 6.72 24.89
CA MET A 491 31.84 8.05 25.36
C MET A 491 30.45 8.23 24.73
N GLY A 492 29.40 8.72 25.37
CA GLY A 492 29.15 9.21 26.72
C GLY A 492 27.65 9.55 26.70
N ARG A 493 26.92 9.19 27.74
CA ARG A 493 25.51 9.54 27.89
C ARG A 493 25.38 11.06 27.96
N LYS A 494 24.64 11.67 27.02
CA LYS A 494 23.98 12.97 27.23
C LYS A 494 22.48 12.77 27.14
N LYS A 495 21.82 12.95 28.28
CA LYS A 495 20.41 13.32 28.37
C LYS A 495 20.30 14.76 27.84
N GLY A 496 19.38 14.99 26.92
CA GLY A 496 18.95 16.31 26.50
C GLY A 496 17.50 16.18 26.05
N GLY A 497 16.58 16.70 26.86
CA GLY A 497 15.19 16.85 26.47
C GLY A 497 15.05 17.92 25.39
N VAL A 498 14.05 17.75 24.54
CA VAL A 498 13.49 18.83 23.72
C VAL A 498 11.98 18.71 23.85
N SER A 499 11.44 19.61 24.66
CA SER A 499 10.08 20.10 24.65
C SER A 499 9.83 20.93 23.38
N GLU A 500 8.54 21.01 23.00
CA GLU A 500 7.92 22.17 22.34
C GLU A 500 8.57 22.69 21.04
N ILE A 501 8.14 22.17 19.90
CA ILE A 501 7.96 22.96 18.66
C ILE A 501 6.70 22.43 17.95
N GLU A 502 5.53 22.73 18.49
CA GLU A 502 4.25 22.72 17.75
C GLU A 502 3.56 24.06 17.98
N GLU A 503 4.19 25.16 17.56
CA GLU A 503 3.55 26.47 17.46
C GLU A 503 4.44 27.32 16.54
N GLY A 504 4.10 27.41 15.26
CA GLY A 504 4.93 28.15 14.29
C GLY A 504 4.67 27.90 12.80
N LEU A 505 3.48 27.41 12.41
CA LEU A 505 3.06 27.31 11.01
C LEU A 505 1.71 28.00 10.73
N GLY A 506 1.39 29.01 11.55
CA GLY A 506 0.15 29.79 11.45
C GLY A 506 0.15 30.90 10.40
N ASP A 507 1.32 31.41 10.00
CA ASP A 507 1.41 32.69 9.28
C ASP A 507 2.19 32.60 7.96
N LEU A 508 1.79 31.67 7.07
CA LEU A 508 2.06 31.86 5.65
C LEU A 508 0.79 32.43 5.01
N ASP A 509 0.88 33.71 4.66
CA ASP A 509 -0.17 34.48 4.01
C ASP A 509 -0.31 34.05 2.54
N TRP A 510 -1.16 33.05 2.32
CA TRP A 510 -1.43 32.45 1.01
C TRP A 510 -2.46 33.25 0.19
N ASP A 511 -2.90 34.42 0.67
CA ASP A 511 -3.86 35.29 -0.03
C ASP A 511 -3.23 36.04 -1.22
N SER A 512 -1.91 35.91 -1.45
CA SER A 512 -1.20 36.58 -2.57
C SER A 512 -1.19 35.84 -3.91
N TRP A 513 -1.75 34.62 -3.99
CA TRP A 513 -1.80 33.85 -5.24
C TRP A 513 -3.14 34.06 -5.96
N ASP A 514 -3.25 35.19 -6.67
CA ASP A 514 -4.34 35.47 -7.60
C ASP A 514 -3.91 35.05 -9.04
N PRO A 515 -4.46 33.97 -9.62
CA PRO A 515 -4.11 33.52 -10.96
C PRO A 515 -4.83 34.29 -12.07
N SER A 516 -5.40 35.47 -11.78
CA SER A 516 -6.12 36.30 -12.77
C SER A 516 -5.36 37.54 -13.26
N GLY A 517 -4.07 37.67 -12.97
CA GLY A 517 -3.25 38.78 -13.47
C GLY A 517 -2.86 38.62 -14.93
N ASP A 518 -3.64 39.19 -15.85
CA ASP A 518 -3.13 39.68 -17.14
C ASP A 518 -2.11 40.79 -16.86
N GLY A 519 -0.82 40.49 -17.02
CA GLY A 519 0.23 41.49 -16.90
C GLY A 519 1.63 40.90 -16.71
N TRP A 520 2.36 40.87 -17.83
CA TRP A 520 3.79 40.59 -18.06
C TRP A 520 4.17 39.18 -18.48
#